data_AF-A0A7C7P7X4-F1
#
_entry.id   AF-A0A7C7P7X4-F1
#
_cell.length_a   1.000
_cell.length_b   1.000
_cell.length_c   1.000
_cell.angle_alpha   90.00
_cell.angle_beta   90.00
_cell.angle_gamma   90.00
#
_symmetry.space_group_name_H-M   'P 1'
#
loop_
_entity.id
_entity.type
_entity.pdbx_description
1 polymer ?
#
loop_
_entity_poly.entity_id
_entity_poly.type
_entity_poly.pdbx_seq_one_letter_code
_entity_poly.pdbx_strand_id
1 'polypeptide(L)' 'MKKIQTFMLNHPYISIAFILPFTLIIVVGIFSILLNLVLPLIIALWLAGWVYTRIVDRPVKNYYQQPLWFVRY' A
#
# COMPACT_ATOMS: atom_id res chain seq x y z
N MET A 1 36.74 -2.20 -8.69
CA MET A 1 35.38 -2.39 -9.25
C MET A 1 35.30 -3.48 -10.32
N LYS A 2 36.26 -3.60 -11.26
CA LYS A 2 36.23 -4.64 -12.32
C LYS A 2 36.21 -6.08 -11.79
N LYS A 3 37.00 -6.42 -10.76
CA LYS A 3 37.08 -7.80 -10.21
C LYS A 3 35.75 -8.35 -9.69
N ILE A 4 34.98 -7.54 -8.95
CA ILE A 4 33.68 -7.93 -8.41
C ILE A 4 32.68 -8.10 -9.56
N GLN A 5 32.68 -7.17 -10.51
CA GLN A 5 31.83 -7.26 -11.70
C GLN A 5 32.15 -8.50 -12.54
N THR A 6 33.44 -8.80 -12.77
CA THR A 6 33.87 -10.01 -13.50
C THR A 6 33.48 -11.29 -12.75
N PHE A 7 33.61 -11.31 -11.42
CA PHE A 7 33.14 -12.43 -10.60
C PHE A 7 31.62 -12.63 -10.72
N MET A 8 30.84 -11.55 -10.69
CA MET A 8 29.39 -11.61 -10.83
C MET A 8 28.95 -12.10 -12.22
N LEU A 9 29.66 -11.70 -13.27
CA LEU A 9 29.41 -12.16 -14.63
C LEU A 9 29.81 -13.64 -14.83
N ASN A 10 30.90 -14.08 -14.21
CA ASN A 10 31.36 -15.46 -14.31
C ASN A 10 30.50 -16.43 -13.48
N HIS A 11 29.95 -15.98 -12.35
CA HIS A 11 29.15 -16.79 -11.44
C HIS A 11 27.81 -16.09 -11.07
N PRO A 12 26.87 -16.03 -12.03
CA PRO A 12 25.64 -15.25 -11.88
C PRO A 12 24.73 -15.80 -10.77
N TYR A 13 24.54 -17.12 -10.68
CA TYR A 13 23.66 -17.73 -9.68
C TYR A 13 24.16 -17.53 -8.24
N ILE A 14 25.47 -17.67 -8.01
CA ILE A 14 26.09 -17.46 -6.69
C ILE A 14 25.94 -16.01 -6.26
N SER A 15 26.12 -15.09 -7.20
CA SER A 15 25.99 -13.65 -6.96
C SER A 15 24.55 -13.25 -6.65
N ILE A 16 23.58 -13.81 -7.38
CA ILE A 16 22.15 -13.61 -7.10
C ILE A 16 21.82 -14.15 -5.71
N ALA A 17 22.23 -15.38 -5.39
CA ALA A 17 21.97 -15.99 -4.08
C ALA A 17 22.55 -15.14 -2.92
N PHE A 18 23.71 -14.51 -3.14
CA PHE A 18 24.33 -13.64 -2.16
C PHE A 18 23.61 -12.30 -1.96
N ILE A 19 23.09 -11.70 -3.04
CA ILE A 19 22.38 -10.41 -2.98
C ILE A 19 20.92 -10.59 -2.52
N LEU A 20 20.33 -11.75 -2.81
CA LEU A 20 18.94 -12.10 -2.53
C LEU A 20 18.46 -11.73 -1.12
N PRO A 21 19.14 -12.11 -0.01
CA PRO A 21 18.66 -11.79 1.33
C PRO A 21 18.53 -10.28 1.58
N PHE A 22 19.44 -9.46 1.04
CA PHE A 22 19.40 -8.01 1.19
C PHE A 22 18.22 -7.40 0.43
N THR A 23 18.03 -7.82 -0.83
CA THR A 23 16.88 -7.40 -1.63
C THR A 23 15.56 -7.87 -1.03
N LEU A 24 15.53 -9.07 -0.43
CA LEU A 24 14.34 -9.63 0.19
C LEU A 24 13.89 -8.80 1.40
N ILE A 25 14.82 -8.35 2.24
CA ILE A 25 14.51 -7.47 3.38
C ILE A 25 13.84 -6.17 2.90
N ILE A 26 14.35 -5.57 1.82
CA ILE A 26 13.79 -4.34 1.25
C ILE A 26 12.36 -4.58 0.77
N VAL A 27 12.14 -5.65 -0.01
CA VAL A 27 10.81 -5.98 -0.53
C VAL A 27 9.83 -6.26 0.60
N VAL A 28 10.22 -7.07 1.59
CA VAL A 28 9.40 -7.36 2.77
C VAL A 28 9.05 -6.09 3.54
N GLY A 29 10.00 -5.16 3.70
CA GLY A 29 9.75 -3.87 4.34
C GLY A 29 8.68 -3.04 3.62
N ILE A 30 8.78 -2.93 2.29
CA ILE A 30 7.80 -2.20 1.47
C ILE A 30 6.41 -2.84 1.58
N PHE A 31 6.33 -4.16 1.43
CA PHE A 31 5.07 -4.89 1.56
C PHE A 31 4.48 -4.80 2.97
N SER A 32 5.32 -4.78 4.01
CA SER A 32 4.86 -4.58 5.39
C SER A 32 4.17 -3.23 5.56
N ILE A 33 4.74 -2.14 5.03
CA ILE A 33 4.09 -0.81 5.08
C ILE A 33 2.78 -0.84 4.28
N LEU A 34 2.79 -1.43 3.09
CA LEU A 34 1.60 -1.51 2.24
C LEU A 34 0.46 -2.28 2.94
N LEU A 35 0.77 -3.45 3.52
CA LEU A 35 -0.24 -4.33 4.09
C LEU A 35 -0.65 -3.96 5.51
N ASN A 36 0.24 -3.38 6.31
CA ASN A 36 -0.06 -3.03 7.70
C ASN A 36 -0.56 -1.59 7.88
N LEU A 37 -0.34 -0.70 6.90
CA LEU A 37 -0.79 0.69 6.98
C LEU A 37 -1.77 1.06 5.87
N VAL A 38 -1.38 0.88 4.61
CA VAL A 38 -2.19 1.34 3.47
C VAL A 38 -3.47 0.52 3.35
N LEU A 39 -3.37 -0.80 3.40
CA LEU A 39 -4.52 -1.69 3.24
C LEU A 39 -5.56 -1.51 4.37
N PRO A 40 -5.20 -1.45 5.67
CA PRO A 40 -6.15 -1.17 6.74
C PRO A 40 -6.80 0.21 6.62
N LEU A 41 -6.05 1.23 6.17
CA LEU A 41 -6.59 2.57 5.99
C LEU A 41 -7.68 2.59 4.90
N ILE A 42 -7.44 1.93 3.77
CA ILE A 42 -8.44 1.83 2.69
C ILE A 42 -9.69 1.09 3.18
N ILE A 43 -9.52 -0.03 3.90
CA ILE A 43 -10.63 -0.79 4.46
C ILE A 43 -11.41 0.04 5.48
N ALA A 44 -10.73 0.78 6.35
CA ALA A 44 -11.37 1.65 7.32
C ALA A 44 -12.19 2.75 6.66
N LEU A 45 -11.67 3.40 5.60
CA LEU A 45 -12.41 4.41 4.85
C LEU A 45 -13.64 3.83 4.14
N TRP A 46 -13.50 2.65 3.55
CA TRP A 46 -14.62 1.95 2.91
C TRP A 46 -15.71 1.59 3.93
N LEU A 47 -15.31 1.01 5.06
CA LEU A 47 -16.23 0.64 6.14
C LEU A 47 -16.91 1.88 6.75
N ALA A 48 -16.16 2.98 6.93
CA ALA A 48 -16.71 4.24 7.42
C ALA A 48 -17.79 4.78 6.48
N GLY A 49 -17.58 4.74 5.17
CA GLY A 49 -18.61 5.11 4.19
C GLY A 49 -19.87 4.24 4.30
N TRP A 50 -19.69 2.93 4.50
CA TRP A 50 -20.81 2.01 4.70
C TRP A 50 -21.57 2.30 6.00
N VAL A 51 -20.87 2.42 7.13
CA VAL A 51 -21.47 2.75 8.43
C VAL A 51 -22.21 4.09 8.37
N TYR A 52 -21.61 5.11 7.75
CA TYR A 52 -22.24 6.40 7.58
C TYR A 52 -23.56 6.31 6.81
N THR A 53 -23.61 5.58 5.68
CA THR A 53 -24.88 5.38 4.96
C THR A 53 -25.94 4.63 5.75
N ARG A 54 -25.54 3.68 6.60
CA ARG A 54 -26.48 2.94 7.45
C ARG A 54 -27.07 3.78 8.57
N ILE A 55 -26.32 4.76 9.09
CA ILE A 55 -26.78 5.65 10.15
C ILE A 55 -27.65 6.78 9.59
N VAL A 56 -27.26 7.34 8.44
CA VAL A 56 -27.91 8.53 7.88
C VAL A 56 -29.12 8.18 6.99
N ASP A 57 -29.36 6.90 6.68
CA ASP A 57 -30.44 6.40 5.79
C ASP A 57 -30.51 7.13 4.43
N ARG A 58 -29.40 7.73 4.00
CA ARG A 58 -29.27 8.41 2.71
C ARG A 58 -28.10 7.81 1.91
N PRO A 59 -28.31 7.47 0.62
CA PRO A 59 -27.26 6.90 -0.21
C PRO A 59 -26.13 7.90 -0.45
N VAL A 60 -24.85 7.45 -0.44
CA VAL A 60 -23.65 8.26 -0.74
C VAL A 60 -23.77 9.05 -2.05
N LYS A 61 -24.63 8.61 -2.98
CA LYS A 61 -24.91 9.28 -4.25
C LYS A 61 -25.33 10.76 -4.08
N ASN A 62 -25.99 11.12 -2.98
CA ASN A 62 -26.37 12.51 -2.71
C ASN A 62 -25.21 13.36 -2.13
N TYR A 63 -24.16 12.73 -1.60
CA TYR A 63 -23.01 13.43 -1.00
C TYR A 63 -22.17 14.15 -2.06
N TYR A 64 -22.05 13.56 -3.26
CA TYR A 64 -21.36 14.19 -4.40
C TYR A 64 -22.14 15.35 -5.03
N GLN A 65 -23.46 15.44 -4.80
CA GLN A 65 -24.28 16.50 -5.38
C GLN A 65 -24.31 17.77 -4.51
N GLN A 66 -24.02 17.67 -3.20
CA GLN A 66 -24.07 18.80 -2.27
C GLN A 66 -23.00 18.65 -1.16
N PRO A 67 -21.72 18.99 -1.43
CA PRO A 67 -20.63 18.80 -0.46
C PRO A 67 -20.70 19.73 0.78
N LEU A 68 -21.59 20.72 0.82
CA LEU A 68 -21.69 21.74 1.88
C LEU A 68 -23.03 21.70 2.65
N TRP A 69 -23.68 20.53 2.74
CA TRP A 69 -24.97 20.42 3.43
C TRP A 69 -24.89 20.66 4.96
N PHE A 70 -23.69 20.56 5.55
CA PHE A 70 -23.44 20.83 6.98
C PHE A 70 -23.32 22.32 7.34
N VAL A 71 -23.25 23.23 6.37
CA VAL A 71 -23.03 24.67 6.60
C VAL A 71 -24.35 25.42 6.86
N ARG A 72 -25.49 24.71 6.92
CA ARG A 72 -26.82 25.29 7.08
C ARG A 72 -27.50 25.00 8.43
N TYR A 73 -26.75 24.66 9.46
CA TYR A 73 -27.26 24.61 10.83
C TYR A 73 -26.51 25.59 11.74
#